data_AF-A0A9W8RL77-F1
#
_entry.id   AF-A0A9W8RL77-F1
#
_cell.length_a   1.000
_cell.length_b   1.000
_cell.length_c   1.000
_cell.angle_alpha   90.00
_cell.angle_beta   90.00
_cell.angle_gamma   90.00
#
_symmetry.space_group_name_H-M   'P 1'
#
loop_
_entity.id
_entity.type
_entity.pdbx_description
1 polymer ?
#
loop_
_entity_poly.entity_id
_entity_poly.type
_entity_poly.pdbx_seq_one_letter_code
_entity_poly.pdbx_strand_id
1 'polypeptide(L)'
;MRDDKIGEKTNAHLSAPDPDWEVVARSRAQVEEKLDALFQLPVEQFRQVVYVPPPLPADAPVPGQDITIHESHVTVRDGSSIRLRIYKPMNSTERNALFLNIHGGGWTTGQPETEEWQNRLIAFRNQIIVVSADYRLYDQTTP
;
A
#
# COMPACT_ATOMS: atom_id res chain seq x y z
N MET A 1 13.08 -33.98 -0.17
CA MET A 1 11.61 -34.10 -0.10
C MET A 1 11.19 -33.60 1.27
N ARG A 2 10.66 -32.39 1.36
CA ARG A 2 9.94 -31.94 2.57
C ARG A 2 8.47 -32.12 2.25
N ASP A 3 7.80 -32.94 3.06
CA ASP A 3 6.37 -33.19 2.98
C ASP A 3 5.65 -31.95 3.55
N ASP A 4 5.33 -31.00 2.67
CA ASP A 4 4.50 -29.84 3.00
C ASP A 4 3.03 -30.27 3.08
N LYS A 5 2.64 -30.90 4.19
CA LYS A 5 1.26 -30.84 4.65
C LYS A 5 1.06 -29.50 5.34
N ILE A 6 0.48 -28.54 4.62
CA ILE A 6 -0.04 -27.30 5.20
C ILE A 6 -0.94 -27.71 6.37
N GLY A 7 -0.46 -27.51 7.59
CA GLY A 7 -1.15 -27.93 8.81
C GLY A 7 -2.53 -27.31 8.88
N GLU A 8 -3.50 -28.13 9.28
CA GLU A 8 -4.88 -27.72 9.54
C GLU A 8 -4.86 -26.50 10.48
N LYS A 9 -5.38 -25.36 10.01
CA LYS A 9 -5.32 -24.08 10.73
C LYS A 9 -6.09 -24.20 12.05
N THR A 10 -5.39 -24.46 13.14
CA THR A 10 -5.92 -24.89 14.45
C THR A 10 -7.05 -24.01 15.01
N ASN A 11 -7.09 -22.72 14.65
CA ASN A 11 -8.07 -21.76 15.17
C ASN A 11 -8.99 -21.16 14.10
N ALA A 12 -8.96 -21.63 12.85
CA ALA A 12 -9.79 -21.06 11.78
C ALA A 12 -11.29 -21.15 12.09
N HIS A 13 -11.70 -22.16 12.86
CA HIS A 13 -13.07 -22.36 13.32
C HIS A 13 -13.59 -21.29 14.30
N LEU A 14 -12.72 -20.45 14.86
CA LEU A 14 -13.11 -19.34 15.76
C LEU A 14 -13.53 -18.06 15.00
N SER A 15 -13.54 -18.10 13.67
CA SER A 15 -13.94 -16.97 12.82
C SER A 15 -14.82 -17.45 11.67
N ALA A 16 -15.79 -16.63 11.27
CA ALA A 16 -16.51 -16.79 10.02
C ALA A 16 -16.07 -15.67 9.06
N PRO A 17 -15.79 -15.95 7.77
CA PRO A 17 -15.52 -14.91 6.80
C PRO A 17 -16.76 -14.04 6.61
N ASP A 18 -16.56 -12.75 6.39
CA ASP A 18 -17.64 -11.86 5.94
C ASP A 18 -18.13 -12.31 4.55
N PRO A 19 -19.44 -12.31 4.25
CA PRO A 19 -19.95 -12.67 2.93
C PRO A 19 -19.28 -11.91 1.77
N ASP A 20 -18.91 -10.65 1.97
CA ASP A 20 -18.22 -9.86 0.95
C ASP A 20 -16.81 -10.42 0.68
N TRP A 21 -16.16 -10.98 1.71
CA TRP A 21 -14.86 -11.65 1.56
C TRP A 21 -14.94 -12.92 0.71
N GLU A 22 -16.06 -13.65 0.73
CA GLU A 22 -16.23 -14.86 -0.08
C GLU A 22 -16.24 -14.54 -1.59
N VAL A 23 -16.76 -13.38 -1.98
CA VAL A 23 -16.71 -12.89 -3.37
C VAL A 23 -15.27 -12.61 -3.79
N VAL A 24 -14.51 -11.94 -2.93
CA VAL A 24 -13.09 -11.64 -3.16
C VAL A 24 -12.27 -12.93 -3.24
N ALA A 25 -12.47 -13.87 -2.31
CA ALA A 25 -11.77 -15.15 -2.28
C ALA A 25 -11.98 -15.98 -3.56
N ARG A 26 -13.23 -16.05 -4.06
CA ARG A 26 -13.53 -16.72 -5.34
C ARG A 26 -12.85 -16.07 -6.54
N SER A 27 -12.78 -14.74 -6.54
CA SER A 27 -12.12 -13.98 -7.61
C SER A 27 -10.60 -14.16 -7.57
N ARG A 28 -10.03 -14.23 -6.36
CA ARG A 28 -8.60 -14.49 -6.13
C ARG A 28 -8.14 -15.84 -6.67
N ALA A 29 -8.97 -16.88 -6.55
CA ALA A 29 -8.64 -18.22 -7.07
C ALA A 29 -8.31 -18.21 -8.58
N GLN A 30 -8.82 -17.24 -9.34
CA GLN A 30 -8.57 -17.10 -10.79
C GLN A 30 -7.16 -16.57 -11.11
N VAL A 31 -6.50 -15.92 -10.14
CA VAL A 31 -5.17 -15.32 -10.31
C VAL A 31 -4.12 -15.96 -9.39
N GLU A 32 -4.50 -16.96 -8.61
CA GLU A 32 -3.68 -17.57 -7.57
C GLU A 32 -2.35 -18.10 -8.11
N GLU A 33 -2.36 -18.88 -9.20
CA GLU A 33 -1.14 -19.39 -9.83
C GLU A 33 -0.16 -18.27 -10.24
N LYS A 34 -0.68 -17.16 -10.77
CA LYS A 34 0.15 -16.01 -11.17
C LYS A 34 0.69 -15.27 -9.96
N LEU A 35 -0.11 -15.11 -8.91
CA LEU A 35 0.32 -14.49 -7.65
C LEU A 35 1.38 -15.35 -6.96
N ASP A 36 1.21 -16.66 -6.94
CA ASP A 36 2.19 -17.59 -6.40
C ASP A 36 3.50 -17.50 -7.16
N ALA A 37 3.47 -17.54 -8.49
CA ALA A 37 4.67 -17.35 -9.31
C ALA A 37 5.36 -16.00 -9.03
N LEU A 38 4.57 -14.93 -8.86
CA LEU A 38 5.06 -13.59 -8.53
C LEU A 38 5.72 -13.54 -7.15
N PHE A 39 5.10 -14.16 -6.14
CA PHE A 39 5.62 -14.18 -4.76
C PHE A 39 6.79 -15.13 -4.55
N GLN A 40 7.03 -16.07 -5.47
CA GLN A 40 8.22 -16.93 -5.47
C GLN A 40 9.45 -16.28 -6.12
N LEU A 41 9.31 -15.10 -6.74
CA LEU A 41 10.45 -14.36 -7.26
C LEU A 41 11.39 -13.93 -6.11
N PRO A 42 12.72 -13.94 -6.33
CA PRO A 42 13.65 -13.23 -5.46
C PRO A 42 13.20 -11.78 -5.28
N VAL A 43 13.31 -11.24 -4.06
CA VAL A 43 12.79 -9.90 -3.72
C VAL A 43 13.29 -8.81 -4.68
N GLU A 44 14.55 -8.88 -5.12
CA GLU A 44 15.10 -7.92 -6.08
C GLU A 44 14.43 -8.00 -7.46
N GLN A 45 14.05 -9.20 -7.91
CA GLN A 45 13.30 -9.37 -9.16
C GLN A 45 11.86 -8.92 -8.99
N PHE A 46 11.25 -9.22 -7.84
CA PHE A 46 9.88 -8.80 -7.54
C PHE A 46 9.75 -7.26 -7.55
N ARG A 47 10.75 -6.54 -7.03
CA ARG A 47 10.81 -5.06 -7.07
C ARG A 47 10.87 -4.46 -8.48
N GLN A 48 11.38 -5.20 -9.46
CA GLN A 48 11.41 -4.73 -10.85
C GLN A 48 10.06 -4.88 -11.56
N VAL A 49 9.11 -5.59 -10.95
CA VAL A 49 7.76 -5.71 -11.51
C VAL A 49 7.06 -4.38 -11.39
N VAL A 50 6.67 -3.81 -12.53
CA VAL A 50 5.97 -2.52 -12.59
C VAL A 50 4.65 -2.63 -11.83
N TYR A 51 4.51 -1.82 -10.78
CA TYR A 51 3.26 -1.69 -10.07
C TYR A 51 2.22 -1.00 -10.96
N VAL A 52 1.10 -1.70 -11.18
CA VAL A 52 -0.09 -1.15 -11.83
C VAL A 52 -1.16 -1.04 -10.75
N PRO A 53 -1.59 0.18 -10.36
CA PRO A 53 -2.60 0.32 -9.34
C PRO A 53 -3.92 -0.28 -9.82
N PRO A 54 -4.70 -0.92 -8.92
CA PRO A 54 -6.05 -1.33 -9.26
C PRO A 54 -6.90 -0.10 -9.59
N PRO A 55 -7.96 -0.26 -10.40
CA PRO A 55 -8.94 0.79 -10.58
C PRO A 55 -9.46 1.27 -9.23
N LEU A 56 -9.50 2.59 -9.05
CA LEU A 56 -10.08 3.16 -7.84
C LEU A 56 -11.61 2.99 -7.86
N PRO A 57 -12.26 2.89 -6.70
CA PRO A 57 -13.72 2.98 -6.60
C PRO A 57 -14.26 4.24 -7.28
N ALA A 58 -15.50 4.17 -7.79
CA ALA A 58 -16.12 5.29 -8.50
C ALA A 58 -16.32 6.53 -7.63
N ASP A 59 -16.45 6.36 -6.31
CA ASP A 59 -16.58 7.42 -5.32
C ASP A 59 -15.23 7.90 -4.77
N ALA A 60 -14.11 7.54 -5.43
CA ALA A 60 -12.81 7.94 -4.94
C ALA A 60 -12.52 9.43 -5.13
N PRO A 61 -11.93 10.12 -4.13
CA PRO A 61 -11.58 11.53 -4.26
C PRO A 61 -10.72 11.81 -5.49
N VAL A 62 -11.11 12.82 -6.24
CA VAL A 62 -10.53 13.17 -7.53
C VAL A 62 -9.49 14.30 -7.35
N PRO A 63 -8.24 14.08 -7.78
CA PRO A 63 -7.23 15.13 -7.80
C PRO A 63 -7.67 16.32 -8.65
N GLY A 64 -7.51 17.53 -8.12
CA GLY A 64 -7.94 18.78 -8.72
C GLY A 64 -9.40 19.16 -8.43
N GLN A 65 -10.19 18.27 -7.83
CA GLN A 65 -11.58 18.56 -7.43
C GLN A 65 -11.77 18.43 -5.91
N ASP A 66 -11.35 17.31 -5.34
CA ASP A 66 -11.53 16.98 -3.92
C ASP A 66 -10.25 17.19 -3.10
N ILE A 67 -9.12 16.91 -3.74
CA ILE A 67 -7.77 16.96 -3.16
C ILE A 67 -6.77 17.49 -4.18
N THR A 68 -5.61 17.93 -3.72
CA THR A 68 -4.38 18.05 -4.53
C THR A 68 -3.40 16.95 -4.13
N ILE A 69 -2.57 16.54 -5.10
CA ILE A 69 -1.47 15.61 -4.86
C ILE A 69 -0.18 16.31 -5.29
N HIS A 70 0.79 16.35 -4.38
CA HIS A 70 2.09 16.94 -4.62
C HIS A 70 3.19 15.99 -4.23
N GLU A 71 4.28 16.02 -4.98
CA GLU A 71 5.50 15.33 -4.59
C GLU A 71 6.48 16.33 -3.98
N SER A 72 7.16 15.88 -2.93
CA SER A 72 8.23 16.61 -2.28
C SER A 72 9.37 15.65 -1.97
N HIS A 73 10.51 16.19 -1.59
CA HIS A 73 11.65 15.40 -1.14
C HIS A 73 12.14 15.95 0.19
N VAL A 74 12.59 15.05 1.06
CA VAL A 74 13.17 15.42 2.35
C VAL A 74 14.49 14.69 2.56
N THR A 75 15.49 15.42 3.04
CA THR A 75 16.75 14.83 3.48
C THR A 75 16.55 14.17 4.85
N VAL A 76 16.89 12.88 4.96
CA VAL A 76 16.79 12.13 6.21
C VAL A 76 18.15 12.04 6.91
N ARG A 77 18.19 11.39 8.07
CA ARG A 77 19.34 11.42 9.01
C ARG A 77 20.67 10.97 8.40
N ASP A 78 20.66 10.05 7.44
CA ASP A 78 21.86 9.53 6.78
C ASP A 78 22.32 10.39 5.58
N GLY A 79 21.65 11.52 5.35
CA GLY A 79 21.92 12.42 4.23
C GLY A 79 21.24 12.01 2.92
N SER A 80 20.59 10.83 2.85
CA SER A 80 19.81 10.45 1.69
C SER A 80 18.54 11.31 1.56
N SER A 81 18.08 11.48 0.32
CA SER A 81 16.83 12.18 0.01
C SER A 81 15.75 11.15 -0.27
N ILE A 82 14.62 11.23 0.43
CA ILE A 82 13.46 10.37 0.17
C ILE A 82 12.31 11.18 -0.40
N ARG A 83 11.52 10.54 -1.26
CA ARG A 83 10.31 11.13 -1.83
C ARG A 83 9.16 11.09 -0.82
N LEU A 84 8.35 12.13 -0.83
CA LEU A 84 7.08 12.23 -0.11
C LEU A 84 5.97 12.47 -1.12
N ARG A 85 4.87 11.74 -0.99
CA ARG A 85 3.63 11.99 -1.74
C ARG A 85 2.60 12.58 -0.79
N ILE A 86 2.20 13.81 -1.05
CA ILE A 86 1.39 14.63 -0.15
C ILE A 86 0.00 14.80 -0.75
N TYR A 87 -1.02 14.39 -0.01
CA TYR A 87 -2.43 14.53 -0.37
C TYR A 87 -3.03 15.60 0.53
N LYS A 88 -3.56 16.66 -0.09
CA LYS A 88 -4.09 17.82 0.62
C LYS A 88 -5.54 18.07 0.19
N PRO A 89 -6.51 18.15 1.09
CA PRO A 89 -7.89 18.46 0.72
C PRO A 89 -8.03 19.89 0.19
N MET A 90 -8.93 20.13 -0.76
CA MET A 90 -9.10 21.46 -1.38
C MET A 90 -9.46 22.55 -0.35
N ASN A 91 -10.23 22.19 0.68
CA ASN A 91 -10.67 23.11 1.75
C ASN A 91 -9.69 23.14 2.94
N SER A 92 -8.40 22.89 2.70
CA SER A 92 -7.37 22.98 3.74
C SER A 92 -7.25 24.40 4.32
N THR A 93 -6.98 24.48 5.61
CA THR A 93 -6.67 25.71 6.35
C THR A 93 -5.19 25.71 6.79
N GLU A 94 -4.75 26.72 7.52
CA GLU A 94 -3.39 26.75 8.07
C GLU A 94 -3.18 25.78 9.26
N ARG A 95 -4.25 25.12 9.75
CA ARG A 95 -4.24 24.29 10.97
C ARG A 95 -4.70 22.85 10.76
N ASN A 96 -4.62 22.31 9.53
CA ASN A 96 -4.97 20.90 9.33
C ASN A 96 -4.06 19.98 10.15
N ALA A 97 -4.64 18.91 10.70
CA ALA A 97 -3.86 17.82 11.23
C ALA A 97 -3.08 17.13 10.11
N LEU A 98 -1.96 16.50 10.48
CA LEU A 98 -1.13 15.73 9.57
C LEU A 98 -1.26 14.24 9.91
N PHE A 99 -1.42 13.43 8.88
CA PHE A 99 -1.36 11.97 8.93
C PHE A 99 -0.10 11.51 8.19
N LEU A 100 0.85 10.92 8.91
CA LEU A 100 2.03 10.32 8.32
C LEU A 100 1.70 8.88 7.94
N ASN A 101 1.71 8.59 6.65
CA ASN A 101 1.50 7.25 6.12
C ASN A 101 2.83 6.55 5.86
N ILE A 102 2.96 5.33 6.38
CA ILE A 102 4.10 4.43 6.14
C ILE A 102 3.51 3.19 5.49
N HIS A 103 3.75 3.04 4.19
CA HIS A 103 3.09 2.00 3.41
C HIS A 103 3.49 0.58 3.83
N GLY A 104 2.57 -0.36 3.58
CA GLY A 104 2.82 -1.79 3.74
C GLY A 104 3.87 -2.35 2.77
N GLY A 105 3.89 -3.68 2.62
CA GLY A 105 4.87 -4.39 1.79
C GLY A 105 6.00 -5.06 2.58
N GLY A 106 5.80 -5.22 3.89
CA GLY A 106 6.69 -6.01 4.76
C GLY A 106 8.12 -5.51 4.76
N TRP A 107 8.31 -4.18 4.67
CA TRP A 107 9.62 -3.49 4.63
C TRP A 107 10.46 -3.77 3.39
N THR A 108 9.99 -4.61 2.48
CA THR A 108 10.79 -5.10 1.35
C THR A 108 10.23 -4.65 0.00
N THR A 109 8.97 -4.23 -0.05
CA THR A 109 8.26 -3.85 -1.27
C THR A 109 7.29 -2.71 -1.01
N GLY A 110 6.67 -2.21 -2.07
CA GLY A 110 5.69 -1.13 -2.01
C GLY A 110 6.28 0.24 -2.30
N GLN A 111 5.37 1.20 -2.40
CA GLN A 111 5.62 2.61 -2.65
C GLN A 111 4.37 3.40 -2.23
N PRO A 112 4.41 4.73 -2.02
CA PRO A 112 3.26 5.55 -1.66
C PRO A 112 1.98 5.29 -2.48
N GLU A 113 2.12 5.02 -3.78
CA GLU A 113 1.02 4.73 -4.72
C GLU A 113 0.30 3.40 -4.45
N THR A 114 0.89 2.49 -3.66
CA THR A 114 0.23 1.22 -3.28
C THR A 114 -1.01 1.43 -2.41
N GLU A 115 -1.05 2.54 -1.69
CA GLU A 115 -2.14 2.91 -0.78
C GLU A 115 -2.85 4.18 -1.26
N GLU A 116 -2.80 4.45 -2.57
CA GLU A 116 -3.37 5.65 -3.19
C GLU A 116 -4.84 5.84 -2.80
N TRP A 117 -5.64 4.77 -2.84
CA TRP A 117 -7.05 4.82 -2.45
C TRP A 117 -7.24 5.33 -1.02
N GLN A 118 -6.56 4.67 -0.08
CA GLN A 118 -6.65 4.97 1.35
C GLN A 118 -6.16 6.38 1.66
N ASN A 119 -5.04 6.79 1.07
CA ASN A 119 -4.46 8.12 1.28
C ASN A 119 -5.40 9.24 0.80
N ARG A 120 -5.99 9.08 -0.38
CA ARG A 120 -7.00 10.02 -0.89
C ARG A 120 -8.22 10.09 0.02
N LEU A 121 -8.72 8.93 0.43
CA LEU A 121 -9.92 8.82 1.26
C LEU A 121 -9.73 9.47 2.64
N ILE A 122 -8.59 9.20 3.28
CA ILE A 122 -8.23 9.77 4.58
C ILE A 122 -8.13 11.28 4.48
N ALA A 123 -7.41 11.81 3.47
CA ALA A 123 -7.24 13.25 3.29
C ALA A 123 -8.58 13.97 3.09
N PHE A 124 -9.41 13.44 2.18
CA PHE A 124 -10.69 14.04 1.84
C PHE A 124 -11.72 13.95 2.98
N ARG A 125 -11.97 12.75 3.52
CA ARG A 125 -13.06 12.57 4.50
C ARG A 125 -12.77 13.25 5.84
N ASN A 126 -11.52 13.34 6.24
CA ASN A 126 -11.14 13.90 7.54
C ASN A 126 -10.65 15.35 7.45
N GLN A 127 -10.51 15.90 6.24
CA GLN A 127 -9.93 17.23 6.03
C GLN A 127 -8.54 17.35 6.67
N ILE A 128 -7.68 16.35 6.48
CA ILE A 128 -6.31 16.31 7.00
C ILE A 128 -5.30 16.18 5.88
N ILE A 129 -4.08 16.63 6.11
CA ILE A 129 -2.98 16.47 5.16
C ILE A 129 -2.39 15.08 5.35
N VAL A 130 -2.38 14.26 4.31
CA VAL A 130 -1.71 12.95 4.34
C VAL A 130 -0.34 13.10 3.69
N VAL A 131 0.71 12.71 4.41
CA VAL A 131 2.07 12.64 3.88
C VAL A 131 2.48 11.17 3.84
N SER A 132 2.59 10.60 2.65
CA SER A 132 3.01 9.22 2.45
C SER A 132 4.49 9.17 2.08
N ALA A 133 5.29 8.52 2.93
CA ALA A 133 6.74 8.47 2.78
C ALA A 133 7.19 7.29 1.92
N ASP A 134 8.04 7.57 0.93
CA ASP A 134 8.73 6.57 0.12
C ASP A 134 10.00 6.12 0.86
N TYR A 135 9.82 5.33 1.91
CA TYR A 135 10.90 4.96 2.82
C TYR A 135 11.84 3.93 2.20
N ARG A 136 13.09 3.90 2.68
CA ARG A 136 14.08 2.91 2.22
C ARG A 136 13.60 1.49 2.53
N LEU A 137 13.55 0.65 1.50
CA LEU A 137 13.24 -0.77 1.63
C LEU A 137 14.47 -1.55 2.10
N TYR A 138 14.24 -2.60 2.88
CA TYR A 138 15.28 -3.49 3.36
C TYR A 138 15.93 -4.23 2.19
N ASP A 139 17.24 -4.10 2.02
CA ASP A 139 18.03 -4.89 1.08
C ASP A 139 19.02 -5.76 1.88
N GLN A 140 19.08 -7.05 1.58
CA GLN A 140 20.01 -8.01 2.22
C GLN A 140 21.49 -7.67 1.99
N THR A 141 21.80 -6.78 1.04
CA THR A 141 23.16 -6.32 0.77
C THR A 141 23.60 -5.14 1.64
N THR A 142 22.70 -4.56 2.45
CA THR A 142 23.07 -3.54 3.45
C THR A 142 23.48 -4.25 4.75
N PRO A 143 24.75 -4.15 5.19
CA PRO A 143 25.25 -4.83 6.39
C PRO A 143 24.58 -4.38 7.70
#